data_AF-A0A1R1YR15-F1
#
_entry.id   AF-A0A1R1YR15-F1
#
_cell.length_a   1.000
_cell.length_b   1.000
_cell.length_c   1.000
_cell.angle_alpha   90.00
_cell.angle_beta   90.00
_cell.angle_gamma   90.00
#
_symmetry.space_group_name_H-M   'P 1'
#
loop_
_entity.id
_entity.type
_entity.pdbx_description
1 polymer ?
#
loop_
_entity_poly.entity_id
_entity_poly.type
_entity_poly.pdbx_seq_one_letter_code
_entity_poly.pdbx_strand_id
1 'polypeptide(L)'
;MSETTATPISGAQYIARSLKAQGVKVVFGLVGIPVVEISQALINEGVQFIAFRHEQSACYAASAYGSFSLPHTYIFNYINPLVFIN
;
A
#
# COMPACT_ATOMS: atom_id res chain seq x y z
N MET A 1 -20.07 32.26 1.64
CA MET A 1 -19.92 30.82 1.34
C MET A 1 -18.52 30.44 1.76
N SER A 2 -18.40 29.67 2.83
CA SER A 2 -17.11 29.29 3.42
C SER A 2 -16.38 28.35 2.46
N GLU A 3 -15.27 28.82 1.90
CA GLU A 3 -14.35 28.00 1.13
C GLU A 3 -13.81 26.91 2.05
N THR A 4 -14.28 25.67 1.88
CA THR A 4 -13.72 24.53 2.59
C THR A 4 -12.32 24.32 2.04
N THR A 5 -11.33 24.95 2.67
CA THR A 5 -9.92 24.70 2.42
C THR A 5 -9.60 23.30 2.96
N ALA A 6 -9.98 22.29 2.19
CA ALA A 6 -9.55 20.93 2.43
C ALA A 6 -8.02 20.95 2.43
N THR A 7 -7.44 20.67 3.60
CA THR A 7 -6.00 20.55 3.79
C THR A 7 -5.44 19.69 2.67
N PRO A 8 -4.36 20.11 1.96
CA PRO A 8 -3.85 19.34 0.83
C PRO A 8 -3.47 17.95 1.33
N ILE A 9 -4.24 16.95 0.89
CA ILE A 9 -3.96 15.56 1.18
C ILE A 9 -2.64 15.19 0.51
N SER A 10 -1.74 14.57 1.27
CA SER A 10 -0.48 14.08 0.69
C SER A 10 -0.80 13.01 -0.36
N GLY A 11 0.01 12.92 -1.42
CA GLY A 11 -0.13 11.87 -2.44
C GLY A 11 -0.16 10.47 -1.83
N ALA A 12 0.59 10.26 -0.74
CA ALA A 12 0.57 9.04 0.05
C ALA A 12 -0.81 8.72 0.65
N GLN A 13 -1.52 9.73 1.18
CA GLN A 13 -2.88 9.57 1.71
C GLN A 13 -3.89 9.29 0.60
N TYR A 14 -3.73 9.90 -0.56
CA TYR A 14 -4.59 9.63 -1.71
C TYR A 14 -4.45 8.17 -2.19
N ILE A 15 -3.22 7.65 -2.24
CA ILE A 15 -2.92 6.26 -2.55
C ILE A 15 -3.53 5.33 -1.49
N ALA A 16 -3.34 5.62 -0.20
CA ALA A 16 -3.87 4.81 0.89
C ALA A 16 -5.41 4.71 0.87
N ARG A 17 -6.09 5.84 0.66
CA ARG A 17 -7.56 5.86 0.50
C ARG A 17 -8.03 5.10 -0.73
N SER A 18 -7.32 5.25 -1.86
CA SER A 18 -7.68 4.56 -3.10
C SER A 18 -7.56 3.04 -2.93
N LEU A 19 -6.48 2.57 -2.30
CA LEU A 19 -6.29 1.15 -2.00
C LEU A 19 -7.35 0.63 -1.03
N LYS A 20 -7.67 1.38 0.03
CA LYS A 20 -8.76 1.03 0.93
C LYS A 20 -10.12 0.95 0.22
N ALA A 21 -10.40 1.88 -0.70
CA ALA A 21 -11.62 1.87 -1.50
C ALA A 21 -11.70 0.65 -2.44
N GLN A 22 -10.55 0.12 -2.87
CA GLN A 22 -10.46 -1.15 -3.61
C GLN A 22 -10.55 -2.39 -2.70
N GLY A 23 -10.74 -2.21 -1.39
CA GLY A 23 -10.85 -3.32 -0.42
C GLY A 23 -9.52 -3.93 -0.01
N VAL A 24 -8.40 -3.25 -0.27
CA VAL A 24 -7.06 -3.74 0.10
C VAL A 24 -6.90 -3.75 1.60
N LYS A 25 -6.54 -4.92 2.13
CA LYS A 25 -6.28 -5.10 3.58
C LYS A 25 -4.81 -5.17 3.91
N VAL A 26 -3.99 -5.68 2.98
CA VAL A 26 -2.56 -5.92 3.21
C VAL A 26 -1.74 -5.45 2.00
N VAL A 27 -0.68 -4.70 2.27
CA VAL A 27 0.30 -4.22 1.29
C VAL A 27 1.68 -4.76 1.68
N PHE A 28 2.35 -5.41 0.75
CA PHE A 28 3.70 -5.94 0.93
C PHE A 28 4.68 -4.98 0.25
N GLY A 29 5.67 -4.45 0.97
CA GLY A 29 6.56 -3.46 0.38
C GLY A 29 7.95 -3.42 0.97
N LEU A 30 8.89 -2.84 0.22
CA LEU A 30 10.24 -2.61 0.70
C LEU A 30 10.28 -1.34 1.56
N VAL A 31 10.90 -1.41 2.75
CA VAL A 31 11.15 -0.19 3.53
C VAL A 31 12.29 0.60 2.89
N GLY A 32 11.96 1.78 2.38
CA GLY A 32 12.90 2.77 1.86
C GLY A 32 12.38 4.19 2.11
N ILE A 33 13.27 5.19 1.99
CA ILE A 33 13.00 6.61 2.32
C ILE A 33 11.66 7.13 1.75
N PRO A 34 11.29 6.90 0.47
CA PRO A 34 10.00 7.37 -0.05
C PRO A 34 8.80 6.50 0.34
N VAL A 35 9.01 5.25 0.73
CA VAL A 35 7.93 4.30 1.06
C VAL A 35 7.43 4.51 2.49
N VAL A 36 8.24 5.09 3.38
CA VAL A 36 7.84 5.36 4.77
C VAL A 36 6.57 6.21 4.83
N GLU A 37 6.47 7.27 4.04
CA GLU A 37 5.29 8.15 4.05
C GLU A 37 4.02 7.42 3.60
N ILE A 38 4.13 6.55 2.58
CA ILE A 38 3.02 5.73 2.08
C ILE A 38 2.64 4.67 3.11
N SER A 39 3.61 4.00 3.72
CA SER A 39 3.36 3.00 4.76
C SER A 39 2.65 3.63 5.97
N GLN A 40 3.03 4.84 6.37
CA GLN A 40 2.40 5.56 7.46
C GLN A 40 0.96 5.95 7.10
N ALA A 41 0.72 6.41 5.87
CA ALA A 41 -0.62 6.71 5.38
C ALA A 41 -1.52 5.48 5.31
N LEU A 42 -0.98 4.34 4.87
CA LEU A 42 -1.68 3.04 4.84
C LEU A 42 -2.09 2.59 6.23
N ILE A 43 -1.14 2.62 7.18
CA ILE A 43 -1.40 2.25 8.58
C ILE A 43 -2.47 3.17 9.18
N ASN A 44 -2.40 4.47 8.94
CA ASN A 44 -3.41 5.43 9.41
C ASN A 44 -4.81 5.17 8.84
N GLU A 45 -4.90 4.67 7.61
CA GLU A 45 -6.18 4.29 6.99
C GLU A 45 -6.67 2.89 7.40
N GLY A 46 -5.88 2.14 8.17
CA GLY A 46 -6.20 0.78 8.65
C GLY A 46 -5.79 -0.34 7.70
N VAL A 47 -4.91 -0.06 6.75
CA VAL A 47 -4.32 -1.05 5.84
C VAL A 47 -3.01 -1.57 6.44
N GLN A 48 -2.86 -2.90 6.48
CA GLN A 48 -1.69 -3.53 7.07
C GLN A 48 -0.51 -3.47 6.11
N PHE A 49 0.59 -2.83 6.51
CA PHE A 49 1.80 -2.75 5.70
C PHE A 49 2.85 -3.75 6.21
N ILE A 50 3.29 -4.68 5.37
CA ILE A 50 4.33 -5.67 5.69
C ILE A 50 5.62 -5.26 4.99
N ALA A 51 6.60 -4.90 5.82
CA ALA A 51 7.92 -4.46 5.41
C ALA A 51 8.85 -5.64 5.07
N PHE A 52 9.50 -5.58 3.91
CA PHE A 52 10.55 -6.52 3.51
C PHE A 52 11.89 -5.80 3.31
N ARG A 53 12.97 -6.58 3.39
CA ARG A 53 14.34 -6.15 3.07
C ARG A 53 14.74 -6.46 1.63
N HIS A 54 14.02 -7.37 0.98
CA HIS A 54 14.24 -7.76 -0.41
C HIS A 54 12.91 -7.81 -1.14
N GLU A 55 12.91 -7.29 -2.37
CA GLU A 55 11.72 -7.22 -3.22
C GLU A 55 11.22 -8.60 -3.62
N GLN A 56 12.14 -9.54 -3.86
CA GLN A 56 11.81 -10.94 -4.15
C GLN A 56 11.04 -11.58 -2.99
N SER A 57 11.46 -11.33 -1.75
CA SER A 57 10.75 -11.85 -0.56
C SER A 57 9.35 -11.27 -0.42
N ALA A 58 9.17 -9.97 -0.75
CA ALA A 58 7.85 -9.35 -0.78
C ALA A 58 6.95 -9.98 -1.84
N CYS A 59 7.51 -10.27 -3.03
CA CYS A 59 6.78 -10.91 -4.12
C CYS A 59 6.33 -12.33 -3.75
N TYR A 60 7.22 -13.15 -3.20
CA TYR A 60 6.86 -14.50 -2.74
C TYR A 60 5.80 -14.47 -1.62
N ALA A 61 5.92 -13.55 -0.67
CA ALA A 61 4.95 -13.42 0.42
C ALA A 61 3.58 -12.99 -0.10
N ALA A 62 3.52 -12.05 -1.04
CA ALA A 62 2.27 -11.61 -1.65
C ALA A 62 1.65 -12.69 -2.54
N SER A 63 2.45 -13.46 -3.30
CA SER A 63 1.95 -14.61 -4.07
C SER A 63 1.38 -15.70 -3.17
N ALA A 64 2.06 -16.03 -2.07
CA ALA A 64 1.57 -16.99 -1.09
C ALA A 64 0.31 -16.48 -0.39
N TYR A 65 0.27 -15.18 -0.07
CA TYR A 65 -0.87 -14.55 0.59
C TYR A 65 -2.08 -14.46 -0.35
N GLY A 66 -1.92 -14.07 -1.61
CA GLY A 66 -3.00 -14.05 -2.61
C GLY A 66 -3.51 -15.45 -2.98
N SER A 67 -2.63 -16.47 -2.95
CA SER A 67 -3.04 -17.86 -3.17
C SER A 67 -3.89 -18.42 -2.03
N PHE A 68 -3.68 -17.95 -0.80
CA PHE A 68 -4.37 -18.45 0.40
C PHE A 68 -5.54 -17.56 0.85
N SER A 69 -5.44 -16.25 0.60
CA SER A 69 -6.35 -15.22 1.05
C SER A 69 -6.90 -14.49 -0.17
N LEU A 70 -8.22 -14.50 -0.30
CA LEU A 70 -9.13 -13.79 -1.22
C LEU A 70 -8.53 -12.62 -2.08
N PRO A 71 -9.10 -12.31 -3.27
CA PRO A 71 -8.44 -11.67 -4.42
C PRO A 71 -8.01 -10.18 -4.31
N HIS A 72 -7.46 -9.70 -3.19
CA HIS A 72 -7.15 -8.28 -2.96
C HIS A 72 -5.80 -8.06 -2.24
N THR A 73 -4.70 -8.50 -2.85
CA THR A 73 -3.32 -8.35 -2.33
C THR A 73 -2.45 -7.51 -3.26
N TYR A 74 -1.68 -6.56 -2.70
CA TYR A 74 -0.88 -5.60 -3.49
C TYR A 74 0.58 -5.55 -3.04
N ILE A 75 1.51 -5.41 -3.99
CA ILE A 75 2.94 -5.20 -3.73
C ILE A 75 3.34 -3.77 -4.13
N PHE A 76 4.07 -3.10 -3.24
CA PHE A 76 4.72 -1.80 -3.50
C PHE A 76 6.24 -2.01 -3.67
N ASN A 77 6.77 -1.77 -4.88
CA ASN A 77 8.18 -1.93 -5.22
C ASN A 77 8.82 -0.56 -5.54
N TYR A 78 10.12 -0.40 -5.23
CA TYR A 78 10.86 0.86 -5.41
C TYR A 78 10.99 1.28 -6.89
N ILE A 79 10.84 0.32 -7.81
CA ILE A 79 10.91 0.51 -9.27
C ILE A 79 9.50 0.54 -9.90
N ASN A 80 8.49 -0.05 -9.26
CA ASN A 80 7.10 0.00 -9.74
C ASN A 80 6.10 -0.02 -8.57
N PRO A 81 5.28 1.03 -8.38
CA PRO A 81 4.36 1.11 -7.26
C PRO A 81 3.15 0.16 -7.34
N LEU A 82 2.98 -0.61 -8.44
CA LEU A 82 1.78 -1.42 -8.68
C LEU A 82 2.13 -2.75 -9.35
N VAL A 83 2.47 -3.77 -8.56
CA VAL A 83 2.36 -5.16 -9.03
C VAL A 83 1.10 -5.75 -8.42
N PHE A 84 0.10 -5.98 -9.28
CA PHE A 84 -1.12 -6.71 -8.96
C PHE A 84 -0.84 -8.20 -9.09
N ILE A 85 -1.08 -8.96 -8.03
CA ILE A 85 -1.14 -10.42 -8.11
C ILE A 85 -2.63 -10.79 -8.05
N ASN A 86 -3.16 -11.28 -9.17
CA ASN A 86 -4.50 -11.85 -9.29
C ASN A 86 -4.42 -13.34 -8.96
#